data_AF-A0A2D7ZF54-F1
#
_entry.id   AF-A0A2D7ZF54-F1
#
_cell.length_a   1.000
_cell.length_b   1.000
_cell.length_c   1.000
_cell.angle_alpha   90.00
_cell.angle_beta   90.00
_cell.angle_gamma   90.00
#
_symmetry.space_group_name_H-M   'P 1'
#
loop_
_entity.id
_entity.type
_entity.pdbx_description
1 polymer ?
#
loop_
_entity_poly.entity_id
_entity_poly.type
_entity_poly.pdbx_seq_one_letter_code
_entity_poly.pdbx_strand_id
1 'polypeptide(L)'
;MAMFAPKSEWVPPSDFPDLSNAKQIAIDLETRDPDLMQRGPGWPVKNGEVVGYAVAIDGWCAYYPVGHMGGGNLDRRLVENWIKRVCATDADKIFHNAQYDVGWLRAHGIEVNGRIIDTMVVASLLDENRRSFSLNSVAYDYLDKVKSEKDLIAAAREFGLDPKAEMWKLPAMHVGPYAQTDAELTL
;
A
#
# COMPACT_ATOMS: atom_id res chain seq x y z
N MET A 1 -13.23 31.73 19.76
CA MET A 1 -12.05 30.84 19.72
C MET A 1 -12.52 29.50 19.20
N ALA A 2 -12.13 29.11 17.98
CA ALA A 2 -12.34 27.76 17.51
C ALA A 2 -11.36 26.84 18.26
N MET A 3 -11.89 26.02 19.17
CA MET A 3 -11.15 24.90 19.73
C MET A 3 -10.91 23.92 18.58
N PHE A 4 -9.69 23.90 18.04
CA PHE A 4 -9.27 22.82 17.16
C PHE A 4 -9.33 21.53 17.99
N ALA A 5 -10.18 20.59 17.59
CA ALA A 5 -10.09 19.24 18.12
C ALA A 5 -8.66 18.74 17.87
N PRO A 6 -7.98 18.13 18.85
CA PRO A 6 -6.68 17.53 18.60
C PRO A 6 -6.85 16.52 17.46
N LYS A 7 -6.01 16.61 16.43
CA LYS A 7 -5.94 15.57 15.40
C LYS A 7 -5.61 14.28 16.15
N SER A 8 -6.54 13.32 16.18
CA SER A 8 -6.24 12.00 16.73
C SER A 8 -5.08 11.41 15.93
N GLU A 9 -4.04 10.96 16.64
CA GLU A 9 -2.93 10.28 15.98
C GLU A 9 -3.45 9.01 15.31
N TRP A 10 -3.02 8.78 14.08
CA TRP A 10 -3.27 7.50 13.43
C TRP A 10 -2.57 6.40 14.21
N VAL A 11 -3.26 5.29 14.44
CA VAL A 11 -2.72 4.11 15.13
C VAL A 11 -2.88 2.88 14.25
N PRO A 12 -1.90 1.96 14.27
CA PRO A 12 -2.04 0.72 13.53
C PRO A 12 -3.20 -0.13 14.08
N PRO A 13 -3.84 -0.94 13.24
CA PRO A 13 -4.88 -1.87 13.67
C PRO A 13 -4.35 -2.82 14.76
N SER A 14 -5.22 -3.20 15.69
CA SER A 14 -4.92 -4.18 16.73
C SER A 14 -5.45 -5.58 16.40
N ASP A 15 -6.26 -5.71 15.36
CA ASP A 15 -6.94 -6.92 14.95
C ASP A 15 -6.58 -7.36 13.51
N PHE A 16 -6.83 -8.64 13.25
CA PHE A 16 -6.49 -9.34 12.00
C PHE A 16 -7.76 -10.07 11.51
N PRO A 17 -8.70 -9.36 10.87
CA PRO A 17 -10.01 -9.91 10.55
C PRO A 17 -9.93 -11.06 9.55
N ASP A 18 -10.92 -11.97 9.60
CA ASP A 18 -11.07 -12.99 8.56
C ASP A 18 -11.73 -12.37 7.33
N LEU A 19 -10.99 -12.34 6.21
CA LEU A 19 -11.43 -11.79 4.93
C LEU A 19 -11.90 -12.88 3.95
N SER A 20 -12.08 -14.13 4.40
CA SER A 20 -12.47 -15.27 3.56
C SER A 20 -13.78 -15.08 2.78
N ASN A 21 -14.67 -14.22 3.26
CA ASN A 21 -15.95 -13.91 2.60
C ASN A 21 -15.86 -12.75 1.59
N ALA A 22 -14.74 -12.05 1.52
CA ALA A 22 -14.55 -10.97 0.56
C ALA A 22 -14.45 -11.52 -0.86
N LYS A 23 -15.13 -10.88 -1.82
CA LYS A 23 -15.02 -11.26 -3.24
C LYS A 23 -13.82 -10.64 -3.93
N GLN A 24 -13.43 -9.45 -3.47
CA GLN A 24 -12.35 -8.64 -3.99
C GLN A 24 -11.55 -8.12 -2.80
N ILE A 25 -10.23 -8.17 -2.93
CA ILE A 25 -9.31 -7.68 -1.92
C ILE A 25 -8.23 -6.87 -2.65
N ALA A 26 -8.16 -5.58 -2.37
CA ALA A 26 -7.05 -4.75 -2.83
C ALA A 26 -5.89 -4.84 -1.85
N ILE A 27 -4.67 -4.97 -2.36
CA ILE A 27 -3.44 -5.02 -1.57
C ILE A 27 -2.45 -4.03 -2.17
N ASP A 28 -1.83 -3.24 -1.31
CA ASP A 28 -0.75 -2.32 -1.65
C ASP A 28 0.39 -2.45 -0.64
N LEU A 29 1.64 -2.40 -1.11
CA LEU A 29 2.82 -2.56 -0.25
C LEU A 29 3.63 -1.28 -0.16
N GLU A 30 3.97 -0.93 1.07
CA GLU A 30 5.00 0.06 1.31
C GLU A 30 6.35 -0.63 1.46
N THR A 31 7.38 -0.11 0.81
CA THR A 31 8.68 -0.79 0.69
C THR A 31 9.86 0.16 0.92
N ARG A 32 10.99 -0.44 1.29
CA ARG A 32 12.32 0.15 1.11
C ARG A 32 12.98 -0.58 -0.05
N ASP A 33 13.16 0.12 -1.16
CA ASP A 33 13.85 -0.41 -2.35
C ASP A 33 14.95 0.58 -2.80
N PRO A 34 16.19 0.42 -2.30
CA PRO A 34 17.23 1.44 -2.37
C PRO A 34 17.76 1.70 -3.79
N ASP A 35 17.70 0.70 -4.67
CA ASP A 35 18.24 0.78 -6.03
C ASP A 35 17.14 0.83 -7.10
N LEU A 36 15.88 1.07 -6.71
CA LEU A 36 14.71 1.02 -7.60
C LEU A 36 14.90 1.84 -8.88
N MET A 37 15.40 3.07 -8.74
CA MET A 37 15.57 4.00 -9.85
C MET A 37 16.75 3.66 -10.77
N GLN A 38 17.72 2.89 -10.28
CA GLN A 38 18.94 2.54 -11.00
C GLN A 38 18.89 1.14 -11.61
N ARG A 39 18.22 0.19 -10.94
CA ARG A 39 18.25 -1.24 -11.25
C ARG A 39 16.85 -1.86 -11.42
N GLY A 40 15.79 -1.08 -11.22
CA GLY A 40 14.43 -1.61 -11.17
C GLY A 40 14.13 -2.30 -9.83
N PRO A 41 12.98 -3.00 -9.73
CA PRO A 41 12.51 -3.59 -8.49
C PRO A 41 13.54 -4.54 -7.86
N GLY A 42 13.76 -4.39 -6.55
CA GLY A 42 14.73 -5.15 -5.76
C GLY A 42 14.30 -6.57 -5.38
N TRP A 43 13.00 -6.89 -5.46
CA TRP A 43 12.47 -8.22 -5.10
C TRP A 43 13.13 -9.42 -5.80
N PRO A 44 13.56 -9.37 -7.09
CA PRO A 44 14.20 -10.52 -7.74
C PRO A 44 15.59 -10.82 -7.17
N VAL A 45 16.30 -9.79 -6.69
CA VAL A 45 17.66 -9.86 -6.14
C VAL A 45 17.68 -9.77 -4.61
N LYS A 46 16.50 -9.71 -3.98
CA LYS A 46 16.30 -9.56 -2.53
C LYS A 46 17.03 -8.33 -1.95
N ASN A 47 17.02 -7.23 -2.70
CA ASN A 47 17.62 -5.96 -2.29
C ASN A 47 16.53 -4.98 -1.88
N GLY A 48 16.21 -4.95 -0.59
CA GLY A 48 15.10 -4.17 -0.05
C GLY A 48 14.18 -5.03 0.81
N GLU A 49 13.10 -4.43 1.29
CA GLU A 49 12.16 -5.07 2.21
C GLU A 49 10.78 -4.40 2.17
N VAL A 50 9.73 -5.19 2.40
CA VAL A 50 8.38 -4.66 2.67
C VAL A 50 8.34 -4.06 4.07
N VAL A 51 7.89 -2.82 4.19
CA VAL A 51 7.77 -2.06 5.44
C VAL A 51 6.33 -1.90 5.92
N GLY A 52 5.34 -2.19 5.08
CA GLY A 52 3.96 -2.38 5.51
C GLY A 52 3.03 -2.87 4.40
N TYR A 53 1.83 -3.26 4.82
CA TYR A 53 0.81 -3.86 3.97
C TYR A 53 -0.51 -3.11 4.16
N ALA A 54 -1.02 -2.46 3.12
CA ALA A 54 -2.38 -1.97 3.10
C ALA A 54 -3.30 -3.02 2.46
N VAL A 55 -4.46 -3.24 3.08
CA VAL A 55 -5.48 -4.17 2.59
C VAL A 55 -6.83 -3.46 2.63
N ALA A 56 -7.58 -3.53 1.54
CA ALA A 56 -8.94 -3.02 1.46
C ALA A 56 -9.92 -4.06 0.91
N ILE A 57 -11.12 -4.06 1.47
CA ILE A 57 -12.31 -4.74 0.97
C ILE A 57 -13.49 -3.75 1.00
N ASP A 58 -14.64 -4.14 0.47
CA ASP A 58 -15.82 -3.26 0.52
C ASP A 58 -16.16 -2.85 1.97
N GLY A 59 -16.18 -1.54 2.21
CA GLY A 59 -16.47 -0.94 3.51
C GLY A 59 -15.37 -1.06 4.58
N TRP A 60 -14.18 -1.57 4.26
CA TRP A 60 -13.09 -1.70 5.23
C TRP A 60 -11.70 -1.55 4.60
N CYS A 61 -10.82 -0.81 5.26
CA CYS A 61 -9.42 -0.72 4.90
C CYS A 61 -8.53 -0.58 6.13
N ALA A 62 -7.35 -1.19 6.09
CA ALA A 62 -6.36 -1.10 7.14
C ALA A 62 -4.92 -1.16 6.60
N TYR A 63 -4.00 -0.50 7.29
CA TYR A 63 -2.56 -0.56 7.00
C TYR A 63 -1.79 -1.16 8.18
N TYR A 64 -0.97 -2.17 7.88
CA TYR A 64 -0.20 -2.97 8.83
C TYR A 64 1.30 -2.69 8.67
N PRO A 65 1.89 -1.74 9.43
CA PRO A 65 3.31 -1.43 9.38
C PRO A 65 4.15 -2.51 10.05
N VAL A 66 5.29 -2.86 9.47
CA VAL A 66 6.20 -3.92 9.95
C VAL A 66 7.69 -3.54 9.91
N GLY A 67 8.06 -2.43 9.26
CA GLY A 67 9.46 -2.10 9.00
C GLY A 67 9.78 -0.60 8.89
N HIS A 68 8.91 0.29 9.38
CA HIS A 68 9.20 1.72 9.44
C HIS A 68 10.31 2.03 10.44
N MET A 69 11.38 2.71 10.01
CA MET A 69 12.51 3.07 10.89
C MET A 69 12.08 4.03 12.01
N GLY A 70 11.11 4.92 11.72
CA GLY A 70 10.54 5.86 12.68
C GLY A 70 9.60 5.24 13.71
N GLY A 71 9.34 3.92 13.62
CA GLY A 71 8.53 3.18 14.59
C GLY A 71 7.04 3.11 14.25
N GLY A 72 6.26 2.59 15.21
CA GLY A 72 4.83 2.29 15.02
C GLY A 72 4.54 0.94 14.35
N ASN A 73 5.53 0.03 14.32
CA ASN A 73 5.41 -1.27 13.68
C ASN A 73 4.72 -2.31 14.56
N LEU A 74 4.00 -3.22 13.91
CA LEU A 74 3.49 -4.46 14.47
C LEU A 74 4.53 -5.58 14.33
N ASP A 75 4.29 -6.71 14.99
CA ASP A 75 5.10 -7.91 14.81
C ASP A 75 4.97 -8.42 13.37
N ARG A 76 6.07 -8.36 12.61
CA ARG A 76 6.14 -8.78 11.20
C ARG A 76 5.58 -10.17 10.99
N ARG A 77 5.90 -11.12 11.86
CA ARG A 77 5.47 -12.52 11.72
C ARG A 77 3.96 -12.64 11.87
N LEU A 78 3.33 -11.89 12.78
CA LEU A 78 1.87 -11.88 12.91
C LEU A 78 1.20 -11.30 11.65
N VAL A 79 1.71 -10.18 11.16
CA VAL A 79 1.19 -9.52 9.94
C VAL A 79 1.37 -10.41 8.72
N GLU A 80 2.58 -10.91 8.44
CA GLU A 80 2.85 -11.74 7.26
C GLU A 80 2.09 -13.07 7.30
N ASN A 81 1.87 -13.67 8.49
CA ASN A 81 1.00 -14.84 8.63
C ASN A 81 -0.47 -14.53 8.30
N TRP A 82 -0.95 -13.33 8.63
CA TRP A 82 -2.29 -12.89 8.26
C TRP A 82 -2.39 -12.59 6.76
N ILE A 83 -1.44 -11.83 6.19
CA ILE A 83 -1.36 -11.55 4.76
C ILE A 83 -1.30 -12.85 3.95
N LYS A 84 -0.58 -13.87 4.43
CA LYS A 84 -0.57 -15.19 3.81
C LYS A 84 -1.96 -15.83 3.76
N ARG A 85 -2.78 -15.70 4.81
CA ARG A 85 -4.17 -16.17 4.79
C ARG A 85 -5.05 -15.37 3.83
N VAL A 86 -4.89 -14.04 3.82
CA VAL A 86 -5.59 -13.13 2.90
C VAL A 86 -5.29 -13.50 1.44
N CYS A 87 -4.01 -13.66 1.10
CA CYS A 87 -3.56 -14.03 -0.25
C CYS A 87 -3.99 -15.44 -0.66
N ALA A 88 -4.20 -16.36 0.30
CA ALA A 88 -4.64 -17.73 0.04
C ALA A 88 -6.13 -17.87 -0.29
N THR A 89 -6.96 -16.86 -0.01
CA THR A 89 -8.40 -16.85 -0.35
C THR A 89 -8.62 -16.96 -1.88
N ASP A 90 -9.83 -17.34 -2.30
CA ASP A 90 -10.20 -17.39 -3.73
C ASP A 90 -10.64 -16.03 -4.30
N ALA A 91 -10.67 -14.97 -3.47
CA ALA A 91 -11.05 -13.62 -3.89
C ALA A 91 -10.22 -13.13 -5.09
N ASP A 92 -10.75 -12.20 -5.89
CA ASP A 92 -9.90 -11.44 -6.81
C ASP A 92 -8.92 -10.60 -5.98
N LYS A 93 -7.63 -10.65 -6.32
CA LYS A 93 -6.61 -9.79 -5.71
C LYS A 93 -6.30 -8.62 -6.64
N ILE A 94 -6.57 -7.42 -6.16
CA ILE A 94 -6.50 -6.19 -6.94
C ILE A 94 -5.27 -5.40 -6.50
N PHE A 95 -4.51 -4.91 -7.47
CA PHE A 95 -3.33 -4.10 -7.26
C PHE A 95 -3.32 -2.94 -8.26
N HIS A 96 -2.45 -1.96 -8.02
CA HIS A 96 -2.07 -0.98 -9.01
C HIS A 96 -0.58 -1.13 -9.28
N ASN A 97 -0.19 -1.63 -10.47
CA ASN A 97 1.17 -2.11 -10.77
C ASN A 97 1.55 -3.41 -10.02
N ALA A 98 0.72 -4.44 -10.21
CA ALA A 98 0.76 -5.72 -9.50
C ALA A 98 2.13 -6.42 -9.53
N GLN A 99 2.92 -6.22 -10.59
CA GLN A 99 4.25 -6.84 -10.72
C GLN A 99 5.16 -6.48 -9.54
N TYR A 100 5.04 -5.26 -9.02
CA TYR A 100 5.87 -4.79 -7.91
C TYR A 100 5.48 -5.49 -6.61
N ASP A 101 4.22 -5.39 -6.21
CA ASP A 101 3.71 -5.95 -4.95
C ASP A 101 3.77 -7.47 -4.94
N VAL A 102 3.29 -8.13 -6.01
CA VAL A 102 3.30 -9.59 -6.12
C VAL A 102 4.74 -10.12 -6.15
N GLY A 103 5.68 -9.35 -6.72
CA GLY A 103 7.10 -9.67 -6.68
C GLY A 103 7.64 -9.73 -5.25
N TRP A 104 7.35 -8.72 -4.44
CA TRP A 104 7.72 -8.66 -3.02
C TRP A 104 7.02 -9.73 -2.18
N LEU A 105 5.72 -9.95 -2.37
CA LEU A 105 4.99 -11.03 -1.70
C LEU A 105 5.65 -12.39 -1.96
N ARG A 106 5.96 -12.69 -3.22
CA ARG A 106 6.66 -13.93 -3.60
C ARG A 106 8.06 -14.02 -3.00
N ALA A 107 8.82 -12.92 -2.99
CA ALA A 107 10.14 -12.88 -2.37
C ALA A 107 10.09 -13.17 -0.86
N HIS A 108 8.98 -12.84 -0.20
CA HIS A 108 8.69 -13.14 1.20
C HIS A 108 7.99 -14.51 1.41
N GLY A 109 7.87 -15.34 0.38
CA GLY A 109 7.24 -16.67 0.49
C GLY A 109 5.72 -16.63 0.65
N ILE A 110 5.08 -15.55 0.23
CA ILE A 110 3.64 -15.37 0.20
C ILE A 110 3.15 -15.58 -1.24
N GLU A 111 2.40 -16.66 -1.46
CA GLU A 111 1.77 -16.94 -2.74
C GLU A 111 0.40 -16.26 -2.82
N VAL A 112 0.12 -15.65 -3.96
CA VAL A 112 -1.17 -15.03 -4.26
C VAL A 112 -2.02 -16.05 -5.03
N ASN A 113 -3.05 -16.59 -4.37
CA ASN A 113 -4.09 -17.42 -5.00
C ASN A 113 -5.09 -16.53 -5.75
N GLY A 114 -6.09 -17.07 -6.45
CA GLY A 114 -7.12 -16.29 -7.13
C GLY A 114 -6.62 -15.47 -8.33
N ARG A 115 -7.53 -14.74 -8.97
CA ARG A 115 -7.19 -13.91 -10.13
C ARG A 115 -6.54 -12.61 -9.68
N ILE A 116 -5.40 -12.27 -10.30
CA ILE A 116 -4.73 -10.98 -10.13
C ILE A 116 -5.34 -9.98 -11.12
N ILE A 117 -5.82 -8.85 -10.60
CA ILE A 117 -6.32 -7.72 -11.38
C ILE A 117 -5.37 -6.54 -11.14
N ASP A 118 -4.75 -6.04 -12.21
CA ASP A 118 -3.90 -4.86 -12.14
C ASP A 118 -4.63 -3.68 -12.77
N THR A 119 -5.03 -2.71 -11.95
CA THR A 119 -5.78 -1.53 -12.41
C THR A 119 -4.99 -0.68 -13.40
N MET A 120 -3.65 -0.68 -13.34
CA MET A 120 -2.79 0.01 -14.29
C MET A 120 -2.87 -0.64 -15.68
N VAL A 121 -2.88 -1.98 -15.73
CA VAL A 121 -3.05 -2.75 -16.97
C VAL A 121 -4.46 -2.64 -17.52
N VAL A 122 -5.48 -2.68 -16.64
CA VAL A 122 -6.87 -2.48 -17.06
C VAL A 122 -7.04 -1.09 -17.67
N ALA A 123 -6.48 -0.05 -17.04
CA ALA A 123 -6.56 1.32 -17.55
C ALA A 123 -5.90 1.47 -18.93
N SER A 124 -4.78 0.78 -19.19
CA SER A 124 -4.11 0.82 -20.50
C SER A 124 -4.82 0.03 -21.59
N LEU A 125 -5.58 -1.00 -21.23
CA LEU A 125 -6.42 -1.74 -22.18
C LEU A 125 -7.70 -0.97 -22.54
N LEU A 126 -8.20 -0.11 -21.65
CA LEU A 126 -9.39 0.71 -21.88
C LEU A 126 -9.09 1.94 -22.73
N ASP A 127 -7.94 2.57 -22.49
CA ASP A 127 -7.46 3.70 -23.27
C ASP A 127 -5.94 3.73 -23.18
N GLU A 128 -5.26 3.36 -24.26
CA GLU A 128 -3.80 3.39 -24.32
C GLU A 128 -3.24 4.81 -24.53
N ASN A 129 -4.08 5.78 -24.92
CA ASN A 129 -3.67 7.14 -25.28
C ASN A 129 -3.81 8.15 -24.13
N ARG A 130 -4.27 7.72 -22.94
CA ARG A 130 -4.29 8.58 -21.74
C ARG A 130 -2.90 9.07 -21.38
N ARG A 131 -2.88 10.25 -20.76
CA ARG A 131 -1.65 10.98 -20.43
C ARG A 131 -0.85 10.37 -19.27
N SER A 132 -1.51 9.65 -18.37
CA SER A 132 -0.91 9.05 -17.19
C SER A 132 -1.68 7.80 -16.79
N PHE A 133 -0.95 6.80 -16.27
CA PHE A 133 -1.50 5.58 -15.69
C PHE A 133 -1.29 5.51 -14.18
N SER A 134 -0.85 6.59 -13.54
CA SER A 134 -0.72 6.63 -12.08
C SER A 134 -2.08 6.48 -11.39
N LEU A 135 -2.08 5.86 -10.21
CA LEU A 135 -3.30 5.63 -9.43
C LEU A 135 -4.12 6.91 -9.24
N ASN A 136 -3.46 8.03 -8.91
CA ASN A 136 -4.15 9.31 -8.74
C ASN A 136 -4.82 9.81 -10.05
N SER A 137 -4.21 9.56 -11.21
CA SER A 137 -4.81 9.94 -12.50
C SER A 137 -6.00 9.05 -12.84
N VAL A 138 -5.87 7.73 -12.63
CA VAL A 138 -6.94 6.76 -12.90
C VAL A 138 -8.11 6.99 -11.93
N ALA A 139 -7.83 7.21 -10.64
CA ALA A 139 -8.84 7.52 -9.63
C ALA A 139 -9.58 8.82 -9.94
N TYR A 140 -8.89 9.84 -10.45
CA TYR A 140 -9.55 11.08 -10.85
C TYR A 140 -10.53 10.84 -12.01
N ASP A 141 -10.09 10.19 -13.08
CA ASP A 141 -10.89 9.98 -14.27
C ASP A 141 -12.14 9.10 -14.02
N TYR A 142 -12.02 8.07 -13.17
CA TYR A 142 -13.08 7.08 -12.97
C TYR A 142 -13.89 7.27 -11.68
N LEU A 143 -13.31 7.89 -10.65
CA LEU A 143 -13.95 8.04 -9.33
C LEU A 143 -14.19 9.50 -8.94
N ASP A 144 -13.71 10.47 -9.72
CA ASP A 144 -13.67 11.91 -9.37
C ASP A 144 -13.00 12.16 -8.01
N LYS A 145 -11.98 11.32 -7.69
CA LYS A 145 -11.22 11.39 -6.44
C LYS A 145 -9.78 11.80 -6.72
N VAL A 146 -9.26 12.70 -5.88
CA VAL A 146 -7.85 13.09 -5.88
C VAL A 146 -7.24 12.71 -4.54
N LYS A 147 -6.19 11.89 -4.59
CA LYS A 147 -5.38 11.56 -3.43
C LYS A 147 -4.55 12.78 -3.02
N SER A 148 -4.68 13.19 -1.75
CA SER A 148 -3.86 14.25 -1.17
C SER A 148 -2.66 13.68 -0.44
N GLU A 149 -1.45 13.99 -0.90
CA GLU A 149 -0.20 13.60 -0.23
C GLU A 149 0.38 14.69 0.67
N LYS A 150 -0.39 15.77 0.92
CA LYS A 150 0.10 16.96 1.63
C LYS A 150 0.67 16.65 3.01
N ASP A 151 -0.02 15.81 3.78
CA ASP A 151 0.39 15.46 5.14
C ASP A 151 1.66 14.59 5.14
N LEU A 152 1.76 13.64 4.20
CA LEU A 152 2.98 12.84 4.01
C LEU A 152 4.18 13.72 3.62
N ILE A 153 3.99 14.64 2.66
CA ILE A 153 5.03 15.56 2.21
C ILE A 153 5.46 16.51 3.33
N ALA A 154 4.51 16.99 4.13
CA ALA A 154 4.81 17.83 5.29
C ALA A 154 5.63 17.07 6.34
N ALA A 155 5.26 15.83 6.64
CA ALA A 155 6.02 14.98 7.55
C ALA A 155 7.42 14.68 7.01
N ALA A 156 7.55 14.25 5.75
CA ALA A 156 8.86 14.01 5.14
C ALA A 156 9.77 15.24 5.22
N ARG A 157 9.23 16.44 4.97
CA ARG A 157 9.98 17.70 5.10
C ARG A 157 10.43 17.96 6.54
N GLU A 158 9.58 17.72 7.54
CA GLU A 158 9.93 17.90 8.96
C GLU A 158 11.09 16.98 9.38
N PHE A 159 11.11 15.75 8.87
CA PHE A 159 12.16 14.78 9.14
C PHE A 159 13.39 14.92 8.22
N GLY A 160 13.36 15.85 7.25
CA GLY A 160 14.45 16.04 6.28
C GLY A 160 14.62 14.88 5.31
N LEU A 161 13.53 14.22 4.93
CA LEU A 161 13.48 13.01 4.12
C LEU A 161 12.80 13.24 2.77
N ASP A 162 13.12 12.40 1.79
CA ASP A 162 12.33 12.29 0.56
C ASP A 162 10.99 11.55 0.81
N PRO A 163 9.82 12.12 0.46
CA PRO A 163 8.51 11.54 0.75
C PRO A 163 8.19 10.27 -0.02
N LYS A 164 9.02 9.87 -1.00
CA LYS A 164 8.84 8.65 -1.78
C LYS A 164 9.98 7.67 -1.52
N ALA A 165 11.22 8.06 -1.79
CA ALA A 165 12.40 7.19 -1.68
C ALA A 165 12.76 6.85 -0.21
N GLU A 166 12.40 7.72 0.73
CA GLU A 166 12.75 7.58 2.14
C GLU A 166 11.52 7.45 3.05
N MET A 167 10.35 7.19 2.48
CA MET A 167 9.09 7.05 3.23
C MET A 167 9.17 5.97 4.32
N TRP A 168 9.92 4.89 4.07
CA TRP A 168 10.20 3.83 5.06
C TRP A 168 10.92 4.32 6.33
N LYS A 169 11.51 5.52 6.30
CA LYS A 169 12.17 6.12 7.46
C LYS A 169 11.21 6.86 8.39
N LEU A 170 10.00 7.19 7.91
CA LEU A 170 9.01 7.93 8.69
C LEU A 170 8.36 7.03 9.75
N PRO A 171 7.85 7.61 10.85
CA PRO A 171 6.92 6.91 11.73
C PRO A 171 5.68 6.45 10.96
N ALA A 172 5.20 5.23 11.26
CA ALA A 172 4.08 4.63 10.54
C ALA A 172 2.81 5.49 10.53
N MET A 173 2.59 6.33 11.56
CA MET A 173 1.46 7.25 11.65
C MET A 173 1.36 8.27 10.53
N HIS A 174 2.49 8.62 9.89
CA HIS A 174 2.49 9.55 8.75
C HIS A 174 2.23 8.84 7.41
N VAL A 175 2.42 7.52 7.37
CA VAL A 175 2.32 6.70 6.15
C VAL A 175 0.99 5.93 6.11
N GLY A 176 0.43 5.57 7.27
CA GLY A 176 -0.80 4.78 7.37
C GLY A 176 -1.98 5.33 6.58
N PRO A 177 -2.37 6.61 6.74
CA PRO A 177 -3.46 7.19 5.96
C PRO A 177 -3.18 7.20 4.44
N TYR A 178 -1.92 7.40 4.05
CA TYR A 178 -1.50 7.38 2.64
C TYR A 178 -1.68 5.98 2.04
N ALA A 179 -1.19 4.95 2.74
CA ALA A 179 -1.23 3.56 2.29
C ALA A 179 -2.67 3.00 2.26
N GLN A 180 -3.48 3.36 3.26
CA GLN A 180 -4.91 3.02 3.25
C GLN A 180 -5.63 3.65 2.05
N THR A 181 -5.34 4.91 1.74
CA THR A 181 -5.93 5.57 0.57
C THR A 181 -5.55 4.88 -0.73
N ASP A 182 -4.32 4.37 -0.87
CA ASP A 182 -3.90 3.64 -2.08
C ASP A 182 -4.66 2.33 -2.25
N ALA A 183 -4.80 1.54 -1.17
CA ALA A 183 -5.60 0.32 -1.21
C ALA A 183 -7.09 0.60 -1.49
N GLU A 184 -7.67 1.64 -0.88
CA GLU A 184 -9.07 2.03 -1.08
C GLU A 184 -9.35 2.54 -2.50
N LEU A 185 -8.44 3.29 -3.11
CA LEU A 185 -8.60 3.77 -4.49
C LEU A 185 -8.36 2.67 -5.53
N THR A 186 -7.57 1.65 -5.15
CA THR A 186 -7.28 0.51 -6.01
C THR A 186 -8.47 -0.47 -6.08
N LEU A 187 -9.26 -0.58 -5.01
CA LEU A 187 -10.44 -1.44 -4.93
C LEU A 187 -11.61 -0.93 -5.78
#